data_AF-A0A3D3FFS4-F1
#
_entry.id   AF-A0A3D3FFS4-F1
#
_cell.length_a   1.000
_cell.length_b   1.000
_cell.length_c   1.000
_cell.angle_alpha   90.00
_cell.angle_beta   90.00
_cell.angle_gamma   90.00
#
_symmetry.space_group_name_H-M   'P 1'
#
loop_
_entity.id
_entity.type
_entity.pdbx_description
1 polymer ?
#
loop_
_entity_poly.entity_id
_entity_poly.type
_entity_poly.pdbx_seq_one_letter_code
_entity_poly.pdbx_strand_id
1 'polypeptide(L)'
;NDGIASQLKKDVSDVAMKTVTMNGGVYGVPVSVETYVMFYNKKLVKGAPAASFEQLLRDSKDFNNAGQNKFWFLSNVSEGATMYPMLSVYGYKPFGENGTDNENAGFDKPEFEKGLEVLKKYHDLMPAASGDLANWD
;
A
#
# COMPACT_ATOMS: atom_id res chain seq x y z
N ASN A 1 -31.33 4.52 -19.84
CA ASN A 1 -30.14 4.06 -19.10
C ASN A 1 -29.52 5.11 -18.17
N ASP A 2 -29.81 6.41 -18.34
CA ASP A 2 -29.16 7.47 -17.54
C ASP A 2 -29.61 7.55 -16.07
N GLY A 3 -30.78 6.98 -15.73
CA GLY A 3 -31.30 6.98 -14.37
C GLY A 3 -30.43 6.19 -13.38
N ILE A 4 -29.96 5.01 -13.77
CA ILE A 4 -29.14 4.14 -12.92
C ILE A 4 -27.77 4.78 -12.69
N ALA A 5 -27.11 5.25 -13.75
CA ALA A 5 -25.81 5.92 -13.63
C ALA A 5 -25.88 7.19 -12.77
N SER A 6 -26.96 7.96 -12.89
CA SER A 6 -27.19 9.15 -12.05
C SER A 6 -27.45 8.81 -10.59
N GLN A 7 -28.11 7.69 -10.31
CA GLN A 7 -28.34 7.22 -8.95
C GLN A 7 -27.04 6.72 -8.30
N LEU A 8 -26.24 5.94 -9.04
CA LEU A 8 -24.93 5.48 -8.56
C LEU A 8 -24.02 6.64 -8.17
N LYS A 9 -23.98 7.72 -8.96
CA LYS A 9 -23.20 8.93 -8.65
C LYS A 9 -23.66 9.67 -7.38
N LYS A 10 -24.88 9.42 -6.89
CA LYS A 10 -25.39 10.01 -5.64
C LYS A 10 -25.12 9.13 -4.43
N ASP A 11 -25.21 7.81 -4.62
CA ASP A 11 -25.22 6.84 -3.52
C ASP A 11 -23.84 6.24 -3.25
N VAL A 12 -22.93 6.28 -4.23
CA VAL A 12 -21.59 5.70 -4.17
C VAL A 12 -20.55 6.81 -4.07
N SER A 13 -19.49 6.60 -3.28
CA SER A 13 -18.40 7.57 -3.13
C SER A 13 -17.77 7.95 -4.48
N ASP A 14 -17.36 9.22 -4.60
CA ASP A 14 -16.70 9.74 -5.80
C ASP A 14 -15.45 8.93 -6.18
N VAL A 15 -14.69 8.45 -5.18
CA VAL A 15 -13.48 7.63 -5.39
C VAL A 15 -13.83 6.34 -6.12
N ALA A 16 -14.85 5.61 -5.65
CA ALA A 16 -15.27 4.35 -6.27
C ALA A 16 -15.95 4.59 -7.64
N MET A 17 -16.69 5.69 -7.80
CA MET A 17 -17.28 6.03 -9.09
C MET A 17 -16.21 6.38 -10.15
N LYS A 18 -15.08 6.98 -9.74
CA LYS A 18 -13.97 7.28 -10.64
C LYS A 18 -13.37 6.01 -11.25
N THR A 19 -13.34 4.88 -10.54
CA THR A 19 -12.71 3.63 -11.05
C THR A 19 -13.51 2.95 -12.15
N VAL A 20 -14.82 3.20 -12.23
CA VAL A 20 -15.72 2.60 -13.22
C VAL A 20 -16.19 3.59 -14.29
N THR A 21 -15.68 4.82 -14.27
CA THR A 21 -16.09 5.89 -15.20
C THR A 21 -14.96 6.21 -16.18
N MET A 22 -15.24 6.15 -17.47
CA MET A 22 -14.29 6.50 -18.53
C MET A 22 -15.00 7.33 -19.60
N ASN A 23 -14.39 8.45 -20.04
CA ASN A 23 -14.96 9.34 -21.07
C ASN A 23 -16.42 9.76 -20.80
N GLY A 24 -16.77 9.95 -19.51
CA GLY A 24 -18.13 10.32 -19.06
C GLY A 24 -19.13 9.16 -18.93
N GLY A 25 -18.82 7.98 -19.48
CA GLY A 25 -19.63 6.77 -19.36
C GLY A 25 -19.33 5.97 -18.10
N VAL A 26 -20.35 5.36 -17.49
CA VAL A 26 -20.23 4.44 -16.34
C VAL A 26 -20.30 3.00 -16.85
N TYR A 27 -19.27 2.20 -16.58
CA TYR A 27 -19.10 0.85 -17.12
C TYR A 27 -19.16 -0.27 -16.07
N GLY A 28 -19.38 0.09 -14.80
CA GLY A 28 -19.47 -0.87 -13.70
C GLY A 28 -20.30 -0.33 -12.56
N VAL A 29 -20.67 -1.24 -11.66
CA VAL A 29 -21.33 -0.93 -10.39
C VAL A 29 -20.35 -1.25 -9.29
N PRO A 30 -19.78 -0.24 -8.58
CA PRO A 30 -18.86 -0.51 -7.48
C PRO A 30 -19.58 -1.26 -6.35
N VAL A 31 -19.00 -2.36 -5.88
CA VAL A 31 -19.60 -3.21 -4.82
C VAL A 31 -18.79 -3.13 -3.52
N SER A 32 -17.46 -3.10 -3.63
CA SER A 32 -16.54 -3.00 -2.49
C SER A 32 -15.42 -2.00 -2.79
N VAL A 33 -14.85 -1.47 -1.72
CA VAL A 33 -13.58 -0.72 -1.75
C VAL A 33 -12.64 -1.45 -0.78
N GLU A 34 -11.44 -1.75 -1.26
CA GLU A 34 -10.44 -2.48 -0.50
C GLU A 34 -9.18 -1.62 -0.40
N THR A 35 -8.53 -1.68 0.77
CA THR A 35 -7.29 -0.96 1.04
C THR A 35 -6.45 -1.73 2.04
N TYR A 36 -5.16 -1.47 2.05
CA TYR A 36 -4.25 -2.02 3.04
C TYR A 36 -4.50 -1.38 4.41
N VAL A 37 -4.56 -2.23 5.42
CA VAL A 37 -4.63 -1.83 6.82
C VAL A 37 -3.55 -2.56 7.62
N MET A 38 -3.11 -1.94 8.71
CA MET A 38 -2.13 -2.54 9.60
C MET A 38 -2.84 -3.22 10.77
N PHE A 39 -2.71 -4.54 10.86
CA PHE A 39 -3.10 -5.30 12.04
C PHE A 39 -1.96 -5.33 13.05
N TYR A 40 -2.31 -5.37 14.34
CA TYR A 40 -1.33 -5.49 15.42
C TYR A 40 -1.82 -6.43 16.52
N ASN A 41 -0.87 -7.10 17.17
CA ASN A 41 -1.17 -8.02 18.26
C ASN A 41 -1.22 -7.28 19.61
N LYS A 42 -2.42 -7.13 20.19
CA LYS A 42 -2.66 -6.46 21.49
C LYS A 42 -1.95 -7.13 22.69
N LYS A 43 -1.50 -8.38 22.55
CA LYS A 43 -0.66 -9.03 23.59
C LYS A 43 0.77 -8.50 23.57
N LEU A 44 1.27 -8.07 22.41
CA LEU A 44 2.63 -7.56 22.21
C LEU A 44 2.66 -6.02 22.27
N VAL A 45 1.80 -5.35 21.51
CA VAL A 45 1.71 -3.89 21.48
C VAL A 45 0.84 -3.41 22.64
N LYS A 46 1.48 -2.79 23.64
CA LYS A 46 0.81 -2.20 24.80
C LYS A 46 0.68 -0.69 24.60
N GLY A 47 -0.55 -0.17 24.70
CA GLY A 47 -0.83 1.25 24.44
C GLY A 47 -1.23 1.49 22.98
N ALA A 48 -0.82 2.64 22.43
CA ALA A 48 -1.11 3.01 21.06
C ALA A 48 -0.19 2.24 20.08
N PRO A 49 -0.70 1.83 18.90
CA PRO A 49 0.16 1.31 17.84
C PRO A 49 1.13 2.39 17.35
N ALA A 50 2.19 1.95 16.65
CA ALA A 50 3.17 2.85 16.08
C ALA A 50 2.51 3.90 15.17
N ALA A 51 2.83 5.17 15.40
CA ALA A 51 2.30 6.29 14.63
C ALA A 51 3.15 6.65 13.41
N SER A 52 4.36 6.07 13.27
CA SER A 52 5.23 6.32 12.14
C SER A 52 6.07 5.10 11.75
N PHE A 53 6.61 5.15 10.54
CA PHE A 53 7.51 4.13 10.04
C PHE A 53 8.84 4.07 10.81
N GLU A 54 9.36 5.23 11.23
CA GLU A 54 10.56 5.34 12.06
C GLU A 54 10.35 4.71 13.44
N GLN A 55 9.14 4.81 14.00
CA GLN A 55 8.78 4.11 15.24
C GLN A 55 8.84 2.59 15.02
N LEU A 56 8.25 2.07 13.94
CA LEU A 56 8.34 0.66 13.59
C LEU A 56 9.80 0.20 13.45
N LEU A 57 10.65 1.00 12.79
CA LEU A 57 12.08 0.71 12.63
C LEU A 57 12.82 0.62 13.96
N ARG A 58 12.53 1.52 14.90
CA ARG A 58 13.13 1.48 16.24
C ARG A 58 12.66 0.25 17.02
N ASP A 59 11.35 0.06 17.12
CA ASP A 59 10.77 -1.03 17.91
C ASP A 59 11.15 -2.42 17.36
N SER A 60 11.29 -2.55 16.04
CA SER A 60 11.74 -3.80 15.40
C SER A 60 13.17 -4.15 15.73
N LYS A 61 14.08 -3.16 15.86
CA LYS A 61 15.48 -3.43 16.24
C LYS A 61 15.60 -4.04 17.63
N ASP A 62 14.72 -3.63 18.55
CA ASP A 62 14.74 -4.11 19.93
C ASP A 62 14.02 -5.46 20.10
N PHE A 63 12.98 -5.73 19.30
CA PHE A 63 12.14 -6.93 19.43
C PHE A 63 12.58 -8.09 18.53
N ASN A 64 13.08 -7.80 17.33
CA ASN A 64 13.28 -8.83 16.31
C ASN A 64 14.34 -9.85 16.74
N ASN A 65 14.02 -11.12 16.53
CA ASN A 65 14.94 -12.22 16.69
C ASN A 65 14.56 -13.32 15.71
N ALA A 66 15.25 -13.37 14.57
CA ALA A 66 14.99 -14.34 13.51
C ALA A 66 15.18 -15.79 14.02
N GLY A 67 16.17 -16.03 14.88
CA GLY A 67 16.38 -17.35 15.50
C GLY A 67 15.25 -17.82 16.43
N GLN A 68 14.34 -16.93 16.81
CA GLN A 68 13.15 -17.23 17.60
C GLN A 68 11.83 -16.97 16.85
N ASN A 69 11.87 -16.72 15.53
CA ASN A 69 10.71 -16.32 14.72
C ASN A 69 9.93 -15.13 15.31
N LYS A 70 10.64 -14.14 15.85
CA LYS A 70 10.06 -12.91 16.39
C LYS A 70 10.29 -11.75 15.44
N PHE A 71 9.19 -11.20 14.95
CA PHE A 71 9.18 -10.04 14.07
C PHE A 71 8.14 -9.04 14.56
N TRP A 72 8.53 -7.79 14.72
CA TRP A 72 7.65 -6.70 15.16
C TRP A 72 6.73 -6.23 14.04
N PHE A 73 7.24 -6.23 12.81
CA PHE A 73 6.52 -5.86 11.61
C PHE A 73 6.75 -6.93 10.52
N LEU A 74 5.68 -7.29 9.81
CA LEU A 74 5.71 -8.16 8.64
C LEU A 74 4.75 -7.65 7.57
N SER A 75 5.17 -7.71 6.31
CA SER A 75 4.36 -7.39 5.13
C SER A 75 4.91 -8.14 3.92
N ASN A 76 4.05 -8.54 2.97
CA ASN A 76 4.52 -9.02 1.69
C ASN A 76 5.08 -7.83 0.89
N VAL A 77 6.38 -7.80 0.63
CA VAL A 77 7.04 -6.77 -0.20
C VAL A 77 7.59 -7.33 -1.52
N SER A 78 7.17 -8.54 -1.89
CA SER A 78 7.61 -9.22 -3.11
C SER A 78 6.79 -8.82 -4.35
N GLU A 79 5.63 -8.18 -4.16
CA GLU A 79 4.69 -7.82 -5.22
C GLU A 79 4.49 -6.31 -5.31
N GLY A 80 4.33 -5.79 -6.54
CA GLY A 80 4.20 -4.34 -6.77
C GLY A 80 3.01 -3.70 -6.05
N ALA A 81 1.86 -4.40 -5.96
CA ALA A 81 0.67 -3.87 -5.31
C ALA A 81 0.84 -3.69 -3.80
N THR A 82 1.44 -4.66 -3.12
CA THR A 82 1.68 -4.63 -1.68
C THR A 82 2.83 -3.68 -1.32
N MET A 83 3.74 -3.45 -2.25
CA MET A 83 4.85 -2.51 -2.12
C MET A 83 4.45 -1.04 -2.40
N TYR A 84 3.37 -0.82 -3.14
CA TYR A 84 2.94 0.51 -3.57
C TYR A 84 2.68 1.52 -2.44
N PRO A 85 2.06 1.16 -1.30
CA PRO A 85 1.92 2.08 -0.18
C PRO A 85 3.24 2.68 0.30
N MET A 86 4.36 1.96 0.13
CA MET A 86 5.69 2.43 0.52
C MET A 86 6.37 3.26 -0.56
N LEU A 87 6.21 2.85 -1.82
CA LEU A 87 6.71 3.64 -2.96
C LEU A 87 6.05 5.02 -3.03
N SER A 88 4.76 5.10 -2.70
CA SER A 88 3.96 6.32 -2.81
C SER A 88 4.10 7.31 -1.65
N VAL A 89 4.83 6.99 -0.57
CA VAL A 89 4.99 7.85 0.63
C VAL A 89 5.47 9.26 0.25
N TYR A 90 6.34 9.38 -0.75
CA TYR A 90 6.89 10.64 -1.22
C TYR A 90 6.18 11.21 -2.44
N GLY A 91 4.98 10.71 -2.77
CA GLY A 91 4.14 11.24 -3.84
C GLY A 91 4.31 10.54 -5.20
N TYR A 92 5.01 9.40 -5.26
CA TYR A 92 5.12 8.61 -6.49
C TYR A 92 3.74 8.12 -6.95
N LYS A 93 3.42 8.34 -8.22
CA LYS A 93 2.17 7.95 -8.86
C LYS A 93 2.45 7.35 -10.25
N PRO A 94 2.23 6.04 -10.46
CA PRO A 94 2.65 5.33 -11.66
C PRO A 94 1.91 5.75 -12.94
N PHE A 95 0.78 6.45 -12.83
CA PHE A 95 0.00 6.89 -13.99
C PHE A 95 -0.31 8.40 -13.90
N GLY A 96 0.62 9.15 -13.31
CA GLY A 96 0.50 10.58 -13.05
C GLY A 96 -0.55 10.94 -12.00
N GLU A 97 -0.75 12.24 -11.80
CA GLU A 97 -1.59 12.80 -10.73
C GLU A 97 -3.03 12.28 -10.75
N ASN A 98 -3.57 12.07 -11.95
CA ASN A 98 -4.96 11.67 -12.15
C ASN A 98 -5.15 10.17 -12.34
N GLY A 99 -4.07 9.40 -12.50
CA GLY A 99 -4.10 7.95 -12.72
C GLY A 99 -4.43 7.54 -14.16
N THR A 100 -4.08 8.37 -15.15
CA THR A 100 -4.51 8.22 -16.56
C THR A 100 -3.37 8.31 -17.57
N ASP A 101 -2.14 8.59 -17.14
CA ASP A 101 -0.97 8.62 -18.03
C ASP A 101 -0.46 7.19 -18.26
N ASN A 102 -0.80 6.60 -19.41
CA ASN A 102 -0.39 5.24 -19.76
C ASN A 102 1.00 5.18 -20.44
N GLU A 103 1.58 6.33 -20.77
CA GLU A 103 2.85 6.40 -21.51
C GLU A 103 4.05 6.56 -20.58
N ASN A 104 3.83 7.12 -19.38
CA ASN A 104 4.91 7.40 -18.43
C ASN A 104 4.60 6.83 -17.04
N ALA A 105 5.27 5.72 -16.72
CA ALA A 105 5.17 5.09 -15.41
C ALA A 105 5.81 5.92 -14.27
N GLY A 106 6.61 6.94 -14.59
CA GLY A 106 7.27 7.79 -13.60
C GLY A 106 8.38 7.11 -12.79
N PHE A 107 8.93 5.99 -13.27
CA PHE A 107 10.04 5.28 -12.60
C PHE A 107 11.36 6.07 -12.57
N ASP A 108 11.47 7.13 -13.38
CA ASP A 108 12.62 8.03 -13.44
C ASP A 108 12.49 9.24 -12.50
N LYS A 109 11.40 9.34 -11.74
CA LYS A 109 11.11 10.49 -10.89
C LYS A 109 11.82 10.43 -9.53
N PRO A 110 12.26 11.57 -8.97
CA PRO A 110 12.87 11.61 -7.63
C PRO A 110 11.99 11.01 -6.52
N GLU A 111 10.67 11.12 -6.66
CA GLU A 111 9.69 10.54 -5.73
C GLU A 111 9.77 9.01 -5.72
N PHE A 112 9.98 8.38 -6.89
CA PHE A 112 10.16 6.94 -6.99
C PHE A 112 11.45 6.50 -6.32
N GLU A 113 12.55 7.21 -6.57
CA GLU A 113 13.84 6.95 -5.92
C GLU A 113 13.75 7.02 -4.39
N LYS A 114 13.08 8.05 -3.83
CA LYS A 114 12.83 8.15 -2.38
C LYS A 114 11.98 7.00 -1.86
N GLY A 115 10.99 6.54 -2.63
CA GLY A 115 10.21 5.35 -2.32
C GLY A 115 11.09 4.10 -2.21
N LEU A 116 12.04 3.92 -3.15
CA LEU A 116 13.02 2.84 -3.11
C LEU A 116 13.94 2.93 -1.88
N GLU A 117 14.31 4.13 -1.43
CA GLU A 117 15.08 4.30 -0.19
C GLU A 117 14.29 3.85 1.05
N VAL A 118 12.97 4.05 1.08
CA VAL A 118 12.11 3.51 2.14
C VAL A 118 12.15 1.98 2.11
N LEU A 119 11.95 1.38 0.94
CA LEU A 119 12.00 -0.08 0.77
C LEU A 119 13.35 -0.67 1.15
N LYS A 120 14.45 0.03 0.86
CA LYS A 120 15.78 -0.39 1.31
C LYS A 120 15.85 -0.46 2.85
N LYS A 121 15.24 0.48 3.56
CA LYS A 121 15.15 0.47 5.04
C LYS A 121 14.20 -0.61 5.57
N TYR A 122 13.22 -1.07 4.78
CA TYR A 122 12.34 -2.17 5.16
C TYR A 122 13.09 -3.49 5.39
N HIS A 123 14.22 -3.71 4.71
CA HIS A 123 15.06 -4.87 4.98
C HIS A 123 15.52 -4.93 6.45
N ASP A 124 15.69 -3.78 7.11
CA ASP A 124 16.04 -3.73 8.54
C ASP A 124 14.86 -4.12 9.45
N LEU A 125 13.61 -3.91 9.00
CA LEU A 125 12.40 -4.34 9.71
C LEU A 125 12.15 -5.83 9.60
N MET A 126 12.43 -6.37 8.42
CA MET A 126 12.13 -7.74 8.05
C MET A 126 13.42 -8.41 7.59
N PRO A 127 14.31 -8.79 8.54
CA PRO A 127 15.55 -9.49 8.22
C PRO A 127 15.27 -10.96 7.88
N ALA A 128 14.42 -11.17 6.88
CA ALA A 128 14.09 -12.46 6.27
C ALA A 128 14.59 -12.46 4.82
N ALA A 129 15.00 -13.62 4.31
CA ALA A 129 15.43 -13.70 2.92
C ALA A 129 14.25 -13.35 2.00
N SER A 130 14.50 -12.63 0.91
CA SER A 130 13.43 -12.23 -0.03
C SER A 130 12.69 -13.43 -0.61
N GLY A 131 13.36 -14.58 -0.75
CA GLY A 131 12.73 -15.84 -1.18
C GLY A 131 11.74 -16.42 -0.17
N ASP A 132 11.89 -16.12 1.12
CA ASP A 132 10.97 -16.56 2.18
C ASP A 132 9.70 -15.70 2.23
N LEU A 133 9.71 -14.52 1.58
CA LEU A 133 8.58 -13.58 1.53
C LEU A 133 7.60 -13.87 0.39
N ALA A 134 8.01 -14.66 -0.60
CA ALA A 134 7.26 -14.93 -1.82
C ALA A 134 6.46 -16.26 -1.78
N ASN A 135 6.32 -16.87 -0.61
CA ASN A 135 5.58 -18.14 -0.50
C ASN A 135 4.06 -17.86 -0.53
N TRP A 136 3.42 -18.33 -1.60
CA TRP A 136 1.96 -18.34 -1.77
C TRP A 136 1.30 -19.62 -1.20
N ASP A 137 2.01 -20.38 -0.36
CA ASP A 137 1.47 -21.57 0.30
C ASP A 137 0.61 -21.23 1.53
#